data_AF-A0A9W9DMA5-F1
#
_entry.id   AF-A0A9W9DMA5-F1
#
_cell.length_a   1.000
_cell.length_b   1.000
_cell.length_c   1.000
_cell.angle_alpha   90.00
_cell.angle_beta   90.00
_cell.angle_gamma   90.00
#
_symmetry.space_group_name_H-M   'P 1'
#
loop_
_entity.id
_entity.type
_entity.pdbx_description
1 polymer ?
#
loop_
_entity_poly.entity_id
_entity_poly.type
_entity_poly.pdbx_seq_one_letter_code
_entity_poly.pdbx_strand_id
1 'polypeptide(L)'
;MNDLINRILSDMQPNRSVHRVGHGYVSIFEERYVFKVFHDEDPSEPLLIRPKVGHELRMMLIAGSDSVRLIGRLFDNTKQKLIGFIMPYEQALAPGVNIGGEPGERAKFSKEQKREIIDKLCRLIERLQARRIIHGDVKPSNLLLCSDGQ
;
A
#
# COMPACT_ATOMS: atom_id res chain seq x y z
N MET A 1 7.99 -20.33 4.80
CA MET A 1 7.54 -18.93 4.70
C MET A 1 6.41 -18.83 3.66
N ASN A 2 5.33 -19.61 3.84
CA ASN A 2 4.24 -19.78 2.85
C ASN A 2 2.87 -19.27 3.35
N ASP A 3 2.79 -18.74 4.59
CA ASP A 3 1.50 -18.57 5.28
C ASP A 3 0.68 -17.36 4.86
N LEU A 4 1.22 -16.44 4.05
CA LEU A 4 0.54 -15.19 3.70
C LEU A 4 -0.10 -15.18 2.31
N ILE A 5 0.09 -16.22 1.50
CA ILE A 5 -0.36 -16.24 0.10
C ILE A 5 -1.86 -16.01 -0.01
N ASN A 6 -2.65 -16.65 0.88
CA ASN A 6 -4.09 -16.49 0.99
C ASN A 6 -4.45 -16.37 2.46
N ARG A 7 -5.15 -15.30 2.84
CA ARG A 7 -5.70 -15.12 4.18
C ARG A 7 -7.17 -14.79 4.11
N ILE A 8 -7.85 -15.08 5.20
CA ILE A 8 -9.25 -14.77 5.42
C ILE A 8 -9.31 -13.56 6.35
N LEU A 9 -10.21 -12.61 6.10
CA LEU A 9 -10.25 -11.34 6.85
C LEU A 9 -10.43 -11.53 8.35
N SER A 10 -11.22 -12.51 8.81
CA SER A 10 -11.36 -12.79 10.25
C SER A 10 -10.05 -13.11 10.95
N ASP A 11 -9.10 -13.70 10.23
CA ASP A 11 -7.84 -14.17 10.78
C ASP A 11 -6.86 -13.01 10.93
N MET A 12 -7.13 -11.91 10.22
CA MET A 12 -6.37 -10.68 10.29
C MET A 12 -6.86 -9.89 11.49
N GLN A 13 -6.43 -10.23 12.72
CA GLN A 13 -6.67 -9.38 13.89
C GLN A 13 -5.96 -8.04 13.69
N PRO A 14 -6.68 -6.94 13.39
CA PRO A 14 -6.02 -5.70 13.03
C PRO A 14 -5.48 -5.03 14.28
N ASN A 15 -4.20 -4.66 14.27
CA ASN A 15 -3.60 -3.94 15.39
C ASN A 15 -4.03 -2.48 15.38
N ARG A 16 -4.11 -1.87 14.20
CA ARG A 16 -4.41 -0.45 14.02
C ARG A 16 -4.89 -0.14 12.60
N SER A 17 -5.96 0.64 12.49
CA SER A 17 -6.38 1.24 11.21
C SER A 17 -5.40 2.35 10.80
N VAL A 18 -4.87 2.25 9.58
CA VAL A 18 -3.93 3.23 9.02
C VAL A 18 -4.68 4.33 8.29
N HIS A 19 -5.65 3.92 7.47
CA HIS A 19 -6.33 4.83 6.57
C HIS A 19 -7.68 4.27 6.13
N ARG A 20 -8.68 5.14 6.01
CA ARG A 20 -9.98 4.84 5.40
C ARG A 20 -10.30 5.93 4.41
N VAL A 21 -10.37 5.61 3.13
CA VAL A 21 -10.72 6.57 2.07
C VAL A 21 -11.58 5.92 1.02
N GLY A 22 -12.68 6.59 0.68
CA GLY A 22 -13.57 6.26 -0.43
C GLY A 22 -14.06 4.81 -0.38
N HIS A 23 -13.42 3.97 -1.18
CA HIS A 23 -13.84 2.62 -1.53
C HIS A 23 -13.01 1.53 -0.82
N GLY A 24 -12.39 1.83 0.31
CA GLY A 24 -11.60 0.83 1.03
C GLY A 24 -10.96 1.35 2.31
N TYR A 25 -10.23 0.45 2.96
CA TYR A 25 -9.41 0.78 4.12
C TYR A 25 -8.10 0.00 4.11
N VAL A 26 -7.12 0.53 4.82
CA VAL A 26 -5.81 -0.10 5.05
C VAL A 26 -5.62 -0.26 6.55
N SER A 27 -5.21 -1.44 6.98
CA SER A 27 -4.96 -1.76 8.39
C SER A 27 -3.67 -2.53 8.57
N ILE A 28 -3.00 -2.32 9.70
CA ILE A 28 -1.80 -3.04 10.11
C ILE A 28 -2.19 -4.39 10.73
N PHE A 29 -1.38 -5.39 10.44
CA PHE A 29 -1.45 -6.75 10.97
C PHE A 29 -0.04 -7.20 11.40
N GLU A 30 0.08 -7.72 12.62
CA GLU A 30 1.33 -8.23 13.21
C GLU A 30 2.51 -7.22 13.23
N GLU A 31 2.24 -5.91 13.16
CA GLU A 31 3.26 -4.84 13.04
C GLU A 31 4.26 -5.00 11.89
N ARG A 32 3.95 -5.89 10.93
CA ARG A 32 4.86 -6.26 9.82
C ARG A 32 4.19 -6.17 8.47
N TYR A 33 2.86 -6.23 8.46
CA TYR A 33 2.07 -6.27 7.25
C TYR A 33 0.97 -5.23 7.31
N VAL A 34 0.59 -4.76 6.12
CA VAL A 34 -0.66 -4.05 5.93
C VAL A 34 -1.53 -4.83 4.98
N PHE A 35 -2.83 -4.78 5.20
CA PHE A 35 -3.79 -5.26 4.24
C PHE A 35 -4.68 -4.12 3.78
N LYS A 36 -4.92 -4.06 2.47
CA LYS A 36 -5.85 -3.12 1.85
C LYS A 36 -7.10 -3.87 1.45
N VAL A 37 -8.23 -3.49 2.02
CA VAL A 37 -9.55 -4.00 1.66
C VAL A 37 -10.23 -3.00 0.75
N PHE A 38 -10.82 -3.49 -0.32
CA PHE A 38 -11.67 -2.72 -1.21
C PHE A 38 -13.12 -3.03 -0.86
N HIS A 39 -13.91 -2.00 -0.59
CA HIS A 39 -15.34 -2.12 -0.36
C HIS A 39 -16.07 -2.47 -1.67
N ASP A 40 -17.14 -3.25 -1.52
CA ASP A 40 -18.07 -3.56 -2.61
C ASP A 40 -18.85 -2.30 -3.00
N GLU A 41 -18.51 -1.69 -4.14
CA GLU A 41 -19.44 -0.80 -4.85
C GLU A 41 -20.61 -1.63 -5.43
N ASP A 42 -20.34 -2.86 -5.88
CA ASP A 42 -21.33 -3.88 -6.24
C ASP A 42 -20.82 -5.29 -5.82
N PRO A 43 -21.50 -5.97 -4.86
CA PRO A 43 -21.10 -7.29 -4.36
C PRO A 43 -21.30 -8.42 -5.37
N SER A 44 -21.98 -8.18 -6.50
CA SER A 44 -22.21 -9.17 -7.56
C SER A 44 -20.99 -9.37 -8.45
N GLU A 45 -20.20 -8.33 -8.70
CA GLU A 45 -19.02 -8.39 -9.58
C GLU A 45 -17.74 -8.84 -8.86
N PRO A 46 -16.90 -9.68 -9.49
CA PRO A 46 -15.56 -10.00 -9.00
C PRO A 46 -14.67 -8.76 -8.86
N LEU A 47 -13.89 -8.69 -7.77
CA LEU A 47 -13.04 -7.54 -7.45
C LEU A 47 -12.11 -7.10 -8.59
N LEU A 48 -11.53 -8.05 -9.33
CA LEU A 48 -10.55 -7.77 -10.40
C LEU A 48 -11.18 -7.16 -11.66
N ILE A 49 -12.49 -7.30 -11.85
CA ILE A 49 -13.21 -6.77 -13.02
C ILE A 49 -13.57 -5.29 -12.79
N ARG A 50 -13.59 -4.85 -11.52
CA ARG A 50 -13.89 -3.46 -11.16
C ARG A 50 -12.84 -2.52 -11.74
N PRO A 51 -13.21 -1.50 -12.54
CA PRO A 51 -12.25 -0.70 -13.29
C PRO A 51 -11.15 -0.07 -12.44
N LYS A 52 -11.50 0.53 -11.29
CA LYS A 52 -10.54 1.18 -10.38
C LYS A 52 -9.56 0.18 -9.75
N VAL A 53 -10.08 -0.91 -9.18
CA VAL A 53 -9.25 -1.92 -8.49
C VAL A 53 -8.38 -2.67 -9.49
N GLY A 54 -8.96 -3.08 -10.62
CA GLY A 54 -8.23 -3.71 -11.70
C GLY A 54 -7.14 -2.80 -12.27
N HIS A 55 -7.41 -1.50 -12.43
CA HIS A 55 -6.40 -0.54 -12.87
C HIS A 55 -5.27 -0.40 -11.83
N GLU A 56 -5.59 -0.20 -10.55
CA GLU A 56 -4.59 -0.06 -9.49
C GLU A 56 -3.66 -1.29 -9.46
N LEU A 57 -4.22 -2.51 -9.45
CA LEU A 57 -3.43 -3.73 -9.44
C LEU A 57 -2.57 -3.92 -10.69
N ARG A 58 -3.11 -3.61 -11.88
CA ARG A 58 -2.33 -3.64 -13.11
C ARG A 58 -1.14 -2.69 -13.02
N MET A 59 -1.35 -1.48 -12.51
CA MET A 59 -0.27 -0.51 -12.35
C MET A 59 0.79 -0.98 -11.35
N MET A 60 0.38 -1.57 -10.21
CA MET A 60 1.33 -2.16 -9.25
C MET A 60 2.19 -3.26 -9.89
N LEU A 61 1.56 -4.18 -10.64
CA LEU A 61 2.25 -5.29 -11.30
C LEU A 61 3.21 -4.80 -12.39
N ILE A 62 2.80 -3.82 -13.20
CA ILE A 62 3.63 -3.26 -14.29
C ILE A 62 4.79 -2.42 -13.70
N ALA A 63 4.55 -1.69 -12.62
CA ALA A 63 5.59 -0.92 -11.92
C ALA A 63 6.63 -1.82 -11.25
N GLY A 64 6.29 -3.07 -10.92
CA GLY A 64 7.24 -4.06 -10.40
C GLY A 64 7.84 -3.62 -9.06
N SER A 65 9.17 -3.61 -8.95
CA SER A 65 9.89 -3.19 -7.75
C SER A 65 9.75 -1.71 -7.39
N ASP A 66 9.20 -0.89 -8.29
CA ASP A 66 8.91 0.53 -8.06
C ASP A 66 7.51 0.75 -7.46
N SER A 67 6.80 -0.35 -7.12
CA SER A 67 5.56 -0.34 -6.35
C SER A 67 5.69 -1.26 -5.14
N VAL A 68 4.79 -1.08 -4.18
CA VAL A 68 4.72 -1.95 -3.01
C VAL A 68 4.45 -3.38 -3.45
N ARG A 69 5.27 -4.31 -2.96
CA ARG A 69 5.13 -5.72 -3.29
C ARG A 69 3.83 -6.29 -2.71
N LEU A 70 3.02 -6.90 -3.56
CA LEU A 70 1.91 -7.75 -3.15
C LEU A 70 2.47 -9.10 -2.67
N ILE A 71 2.24 -9.44 -1.40
CA ILE A 71 2.74 -10.70 -0.80
C ILE A 71 1.62 -11.70 -0.53
N GLY A 72 0.36 -11.27 -0.61
CA GLY A 72 -0.78 -12.10 -0.27
C GLY A 72 -2.10 -11.58 -0.80
N ARG A 73 -3.07 -12.47 -0.85
CA ARG A 73 -4.47 -12.20 -1.20
C ARG A 73 -5.34 -12.31 0.03
N LEU A 74 -6.33 -11.44 0.13
CA LEU A 74 -7.27 -11.41 1.23
C LEU A 74 -8.68 -11.76 0.76
N PHE A 75 -9.30 -12.72 1.42
CA PHE A 75 -10.61 -13.24 1.10
C PHE A 75 -11.64 -12.92 2.19
N ASP A 76 -12.87 -12.70 1.77
CA ASP A 76 -14.02 -12.65 2.67
C ASP A 76 -14.37 -14.07 3.15
N ASN A 77 -14.54 -14.23 4.46
CA ASN A 77 -14.91 -15.49 5.09
C ASN A 77 -16.18 -16.12 4.54
N THR A 78 -17.20 -15.29 4.32
CA THR A 78 -18.57 -15.73 4.09
C THR A 78 -18.80 -16.05 2.62
N LYS A 79 -18.20 -15.26 1.73
CA LYS A 79 -18.39 -15.37 0.29
C LYS A 79 -17.21 -16.05 -0.43
N GLN A 80 -16.09 -16.28 0.26
CA GLN A 80 -14.83 -16.76 -0.32
C GLN A 80 -14.37 -15.91 -1.52
N LYS A 81 -14.72 -14.61 -1.51
CA LYS A 81 -14.40 -13.66 -2.57
C LYS A 81 -13.11 -12.93 -2.22
N LEU A 82 -12.27 -12.71 -3.22
CA LEU A 82 -11.11 -11.82 -3.09
C LEU A 82 -11.62 -10.40 -2.80
N ILE A 83 -11.20 -9.82 -1.69
CA ILE A 83 -11.61 -8.48 -1.24
C ILE A 83 -10.42 -7.52 -1.06
N GLY A 84 -9.19 -8.02 -1.18
CA GLY A 84 -8.02 -7.22 -0.89
C GLY A 84 -6.70 -7.95 -1.07
N PHE A 85 -5.64 -7.27 -0.67
CA PHE A 85 -4.26 -7.77 -0.75
C PHE A 85 -3.48 -7.42 0.50
N ILE A 86 -2.44 -8.22 0.72
CA ILE A 86 -1.49 -8.07 1.83
C ILE A 86 -0.18 -7.57 1.24
N MET A 87 0.44 -6.63 1.93
CA MET A 87 1.69 -5.97 1.57
C MET A 87 2.58 -5.85 2.83
N PRO A 88 3.90 -5.71 2.68
CA PRO A 88 4.77 -5.29 3.77
C PRO A 88 4.28 -3.96 4.37
N TYR A 89 4.41 -3.81 5.68
CA TYR A 89 4.16 -2.53 6.33
C TYR A 89 5.37 -1.61 6.11
N GLU A 90 5.19 -0.60 5.26
CA GLU A 90 6.21 0.41 4.96
C GLU A 90 5.74 1.81 5.42
N GLN A 91 6.70 2.71 5.63
CA GLN A 91 6.47 3.99 6.29
C GLN A 91 6.12 5.09 5.28
N ALA A 92 4.93 5.68 5.35
CA ALA A 92 4.60 6.83 4.51
C ALA A 92 5.41 8.08 4.88
N LEU A 93 5.76 8.90 3.89
CA LEU A 93 6.45 10.18 4.10
C LEU A 93 5.50 11.29 4.64
N ALA A 94 4.19 11.06 4.65
CA ALA A 94 3.21 11.99 5.21
C ALA A 94 3.22 12.01 6.76
N PRO A 95 2.87 13.15 7.39
CA PRO A 95 2.68 13.24 8.83
C PRO A 95 1.58 12.28 9.32
N GLY A 96 1.77 11.68 10.49
CA GLY A 96 0.71 10.91 11.18
C GLY A 96 0.61 9.42 10.88
N VAL A 97 1.52 8.85 10.10
CA VAL A 97 1.63 7.39 9.87
C VAL A 97 2.93 6.83 10.45
N ASN A 98 3.54 7.47 11.45
CA ASN A 98 4.81 7.01 12.04
C ASN A 98 4.60 5.77 12.93
N ILE A 99 5.45 4.76 12.77
CA ILE A 99 5.76 3.81 13.85
C ILE A 99 6.54 4.59 14.93
N GLY A 100 5.97 4.69 16.13
CA GLY A 100 6.65 5.22 17.33
C GLY A 100 6.54 6.73 17.59
N GLY A 101 5.78 7.48 16.78
CA GLY A 101 5.47 8.89 17.02
C GLY A 101 3.98 9.13 17.27
N GLU A 102 3.65 10.20 18.00
CA GLU A 102 2.28 10.62 18.22
C GLU A 102 1.58 10.90 16.86
N PRO A 103 0.29 10.53 16.70
CA PRO A 103 -0.50 10.91 15.53
C PRO A 103 -0.41 12.42 15.28
N GLY A 104 -0.06 12.81 14.05
CA GLY A 104 0.10 14.22 13.65
C GLY A 104 1.53 14.74 13.67
N GLU A 105 2.50 13.99 14.19
CA GLU A 105 3.91 14.37 14.07
C GLU A 105 4.45 14.12 12.65
N ARG A 106 5.04 15.16 12.07
CA ARG A 106 5.77 15.06 10.80
C ARG A 106 7.14 14.45 11.06
N ALA A 107 7.51 13.44 10.28
CA ALA A 107 8.86 12.91 10.30
C ALA A 107 9.88 14.06 10.14
N LYS A 108 10.73 14.25 11.15
CA LYS A 108 11.74 15.31 11.16
C LYS A 108 12.98 14.83 10.42
N PHE A 109 13.00 15.07 9.12
CA PHE A 109 14.18 14.79 8.29
C PHE A 109 15.16 15.97 8.32
N SER A 110 16.46 15.66 8.44
CA SER A 110 17.55 16.60 8.21
C SER A 110 17.55 17.11 6.77
N LYS A 111 18.36 18.13 6.48
CA LYS A 111 18.49 18.65 5.11
C LYS A 111 19.06 17.59 4.17
N GLU A 112 20.03 16.82 4.65
CA GLU A 112 20.71 15.75 3.93
C GLU A 112 19.73 14.60 3.63
N GLN A 113 18.93 14.20 4.62
CA GLN A 113 17.89 13.17 4.44
C GLN A 113 16.82 13.61 3.44
N LYS A 114 16.38 14.88 3.50
CA LYS A 114 15.44 15.43 2.52
C LYS A 114 16.01 15.38 1.10
N ARG A 115 17.29 15.74 0.94
CA ARG A 115 17.97 15.68 -0.37
C ARG A 115 17.99 14.24 -0.88
N GLU A 116 18.35 13.29 -0.03
CA GLU A 116 18.38 11.87 -0.40
C GLU A 116 17.01 11.33 -0.82
N ILE A 117 15.95 11.69 -0.09
CA ILE A 117 14.56 11.33 -0.43
C ILE A 117 14.17 11.92 -1.78
N ILE A 118 14.50 13.19 -2.04
CA ILE A 118 14.22 13.84 -3.33
C ILE A 118 14.98 13.14 -4.46
N ASP A 119 16.27 12.82 -4.26
CA ASP A 119 17.07 12.11 -5.26
C ASP A 119 16.48 10.72 -5.57
N LYS A 120 16.02 9.98 -4.54
CA LYS A 120 15.31 8.70 -4.73
C LYS A 120 14.02 8.87 -5.50
N LEU A 121 13.22 9.89 -5.16
CA LEU A 121 11.98 10.20 -5.86
C LEU A 121 12.22 10.54 -7.34
N CYS A 122 13.22 11.38 -7.65
CA CYS A 122 13.57 11.71 -9.02
C CYS A 122 13.92 10.44 -9.82
N ARG A 123 14.79 9.58 -9.27
CA ARG A 123 15.16 8.31 -9.91
C ARG A 123 13.96 7.37 -10.08
N LEU A 124 13.05 7.31 -9.10
CA LEU A 124 11.82 6.53 -9.20
C LEU A 124 10.95 7.02 -10.36
N ILE A 125 10.73 8.33 -10.44
CA ILE A 125 9.92 8.93 -11.52
C ILE A 125 10.58 8.70 -12.89
N GLU A 126 11.89 8.83 -13.00
CA GLU A 126 12.63 8.53 -14.23
C GLU A 126 12.43 7.06 -14.68
N ARG A 127 12.51 6.11 -13.75
CA ARG A 127 12.28 4.68 -14.05
C ARG A 127 10.83 4.39 -14.46
N LEU A 128 9.85 5.06 -13.84
CA LEU A 128 8.45 4.95 -14.23
C LEU A 128 8.23 5.54 -15.63
N GLN A 129 8.77 6.73 -15.90
CA GLN A 129 8.67 7.41 -17.20
C GLN A 129 9.35 6.62 -18.33
N ALA A 130 10.51 6.02 -18.08
CA ALA A 130 11.19 5.15 -19.05
C ALA A 130 10.31 3.96 -19.48
N ARG A 131 9.38 3.54 -18.61
CA ARG A 131 8.39 2.48 -18.88
C ARG A 131 7.03 3.02 -19.32
N ARG A 132 6.95 4.32 -19.62
CA ARG A 132 5.72 5.05 -19.98
C ARG A 132 4.61 4.95 -18.93
N ILE A 133 5.00 4.86 -17.66
CA ILE A 133 4.10 4.85 -16.51
C ILE A 133 4.03 6.26 -15.94
N ILE A 134 2.81 6.79 -15.79
CA ILE A 134 2.54 8.05 -15.10
C ILE A 134 1.74 7.72 -13.83
N HIS A 135 2.27 8.05 -12.65
CA HIS A 135 1.60 7.75 -11.37
C HIS A 135 0.32 8.58 -11.18
N GLY A 136 0.29 9.84 -11.62
CA GLY A 136 -0.88 10.73 -11.56
C GLY A 136 -1.21 11.32 -10.19
N ASP A 137 -0.78 10.71 -9.08
CA ASP A 137 -1.05 11.18 -7.71
C ASP A 137 0.22 11.14 -6.82
N VAL A 138 1.29 11.81 -7.25
CA VAL A 138 2.56 11.85 -6.48
C VAL A 138 2.42 12.86 -5.33
N LYS A 139 2.32 12.34 -4.10
CA LYS A 139 2.22 13.12 -2.86
C LYS A 139 2.82 12.35 -1.69
N PRO A 140 3.23 13.01 -0.59
CA PRO A 140 3.93 12.34 0.52
C PRO A 140 3.19 11.13 1.12
N SER A 141 1.85 11.09 1.09
CA SER A 141 1.08 9.96 1.62
C SER A 141 1.11 8.71 0.74
N ASN A 142 1.51 8.85 -0.52
CA ASN A 142 1.64 7.75 -1.49
C ASN A 142 3.11 7.35 -1.71
N LEU A 143 4.03 8.02 -1.04
CA LEU A 143 5.45 7.70 -1.05
C LEU A 143 5.77 6.97 0.25
N LEU A 144 6.19 5.73 0.12
CA LEU A 144 6.54 4.87 1.24
C LEU A 144 8.06 4.69 1.24
N LEU A 145 8.66 4.87 2.41
CA LEU A 145 10.03 4.51 2.69
C LEU A 145 10.03 3.04 3.15
N CYS A 146 10.71 2.21 2.39
CA CYS A 146 10.84 0.80 2.69
C CYS A 146 11.79 0.59 3.88
N SER A 147 11.64 -0.53 4.58
CA SER A 147 12.51 -0.93 5.69
C SER A 147 14.00 -1.05 5.32
N ASP A 148 14.31 -1.24 4.03
CA ASP A 148 15.68 -1.23 3.48
C ASP A 148 16.18 0.19 3.11
N GLY A 149 15.35 1.21 3.35
CA GLY A 149 15.63 2.61 3.08
C GLY A 149 15.36 3.04 1.64
N GLN A 150 14.76 2.23 0.78
CA GLN A 150 14.34 2.64 -0.58
C GLN A 150 13.07 3.49 -0.58
#